data_AF-A0A8T7K0D6-F1
#
_entry.id   AF-A0A8T7K0D6-F1
#
_cell.length_a   1.000
_cell.length_b   1.000
_cell.length_c   1.000
_cell.angle_alpha   90.00
_cell.angle_beta   90.00
_cell.angle_gamma   90.00
#
_symmetry.space_group_name_H-M   'P 1'
#
loop_
_entity.id
_entity.type
_entity.pdbx_description
1 polymer ?
#
loop_
_entity_poly.entity_id
_entity_poly.type
_entity_poly.pdbx_seq_one_letter_code
_entity_poly.pdbx_strand_id
1 'polypeptide(L)' 'MPGLFDHAMQEQMKTEAPLAARMRPRTLEEYIGQEHIVGEGKLLQRAIKAD' A
#
# COMPACT_ATOMS: atom_id res chain seq x y z
N MET A 1 9.55 -11.06 13.18
CA MET A 1 9.19 -10.67 14.56
C MET A 1 8.73 -9.23 14.50
N PRO A 2 7.48 -8.93 14.84
CA PRO A 2 7.06 -7.54 15.02
C PRO A 2 7.90 -6.91 16.15
N GLY A 3 8.31 -5.66 15.97
CA GLY A 3 8.97 -4.88 17.01
C GLY A 3 8.06 -4.63 18.21
N LEU A 4 8.66 -4.30 19.35
CA LEU A 4 7.97 -4.06 20.62
C LEU A 4 6.86 -2.99 20.55
N PHE A 5 6.91 -2.09 19.56
CA PHE A 5 6.00 -0.95 19.42
C PHE A 5 5.05 -1.04 18.21
N ASP A 6 5.13 -2.09 17.40
CA ASP A 6 4.39 -2.16 16.13
C ASP A 6 2.87 -2.15 16.34
N HIS A 7 2.39 -2.83 17.38
CA HIS A 7 0.96 -2.90 17.70
C HIS A 7 0.41 -1.54 18.12
N ALA A 8 1.15 -0.79 18.95
CA ALA A 8 0.76 0.54 19.39
C ALA A 8 0.74 1.54 18.22
N MET A 9 1.75 1.48 17.34
CA MET A 9 1.78 2.29 16.13
C MET A 9 0.61 1.97 15.18
N GLN A 10 0.27 0.69 14.99
CA GLN A 10 -0.85 0.31 14.13
C GLN A 10 -2.19 0.84 14.65
N GLU A 11 -2.43 0.76 15.95
CA GLU A 11 -3.65 1.32 16.56
C GLU A 11 -3.70 2.84 16.40
N GLN A 12 -2.60 3.54 16.65
CA GLN A 12 -2.52 4.98 16.49
C GLN A 12 -2.72 5.41 15.03
N MET A 13 -2.19 4.66 14.06
CA MET A 13 -2.41 4.94 12.63
C MET A 13 -3.87 4.76 12.21
N LYS A 14 -4.65 3.88 12.85
CA LYS A 14 -6.07 3.70 12.50
C LYS A 14 -6.91 4.91 12.93
N THR A 15 -6.63 5.48 14.09
CA THR A 15 -7.45 6.52 14.73
C THR A 15 -6.95 7.94 14.46
N GLU A 16 -5.64 8.16 14.45
CA GLU A 16 -5.03 9.51 14.42
C GLU A 16 -4.45 9.90 13.04
N ALA A 17 -4.33 8.96 12.10
CA ALA A 17 -3.74 9.29 10.80
C ALA A 17 -4.67 10.18 9.94
N PRO A 18 -4.09 11.13 9.17
CA PRO A 18 -4.86 11.95 8.25
C PRO A 18 -5.55 11.10 7.17
N LEU A 19 -6.64 11.62 6.59
CA LEU A 19 -7.42 10.89 5.58
C LEU A 19 -6.55 10.34 4.44
N ALA A 20 -5.63 11.15 3.91
CA ALA A 20 -4.73 10.73 2.83
C ALA A 20 -3.88 9.49 3.20
N ALA A 21 -3.40 9.42 4.43
CA ALA A 21 -2.65 8.26 4.90
C ALA A 21 -3.54 7.01 5.04
N ARG A 22 -4.79 7.19 5.49
CA ARG A 22 -5.78 6.09 5.58
C ARG A 22 -6.27 5.60 4.22
N MET A 23 -6.27 6.46 3.20
CA MET A 23 -6.64 6.15 1.82
C MET A 23 -5.50 5.56 0.99
N ARG A 24 -4.30 5.37 1.57
CA ARG A 24 -3.18 4.79 0.84
C ARG A 24 -3.53 3.37 0.39
N PRO A 25 -3.42 3.06 -0.91
CA PRO A 25 -3.69 1.72 -1.42
C PRO A 25 -2.70 0.71 -0.85
N ARG A 26 -3.20 -0.48 -0.53
CA ARG A 26 -2.43 -1.60 0.03
C ARG A 26 -2.00 -2.59 -1.03
N THR A 27 -2.69 -2.60 -2.17
CA THR A 27 -2.35 -3.40 -3.34
C THR A 27 -2.29 -2.52 -4.59
N LEU A 28 -1.68 -3.04 -5.65
CA LEU A 28 -1.64 -2.32 -6.93
C LEU A 28 -3.02 -2.17 -7.56
N GLU A 29 -3.93 -3.11 -7.30
CA GLU A 29 -5.31 -3.09 -7.81
C GLU A 29 -6.15 -1.96 -7.18
N GLU A 30 -5.81 -1.51 -5.97
CA GLU A 30 -6.43 -0.35 -5.32
C GLU A 30 -5.87 0.99 -5.81
N TYR A 31 -4.76 0.98 -6.57
CA TYR A 31 -4.13 2.20 -7.06
C TYR A 31 -4.92 2.78 -8.24
N ILE A 32 -5.43 3.99 -8.07
CA ILE A 32 -6.29 4.64 -9.06
C ILE A 32 -5.45 5.44 -10.06
N GLY A 33 -5.68 5.19 -11.34
CA GLY A 33 -4.93 5.79 -12.44
C GLY A 33 -3.58 5.08 -12.67
N GLN A 34 -2.93 5.41 -13.78
CA GLN A 34 -1.67 4.78 -14.22
C GLN A 34 -1.81 3.33 -14.72
N GLU A 35 -2.97 2.93 -15.25
CA GLU A 35 -3.23 1.60 -15.82
C GLU A 35 -2.24 1.25 -16.95
N HIS A 36 -1.75 2.25 -17.66
CA HIS A 36 -0.74 2.07 -18.71
C HIS A 36 0.65 1.66 -18.16
N ILE A 37 0.91 1.89 -16.88
CA ILE A 37 2.17 1.58 -16.18
C ILE A 37 2.02 0.37 -15.24
N VAL A 38 1.01 0.41 -14.36
CA VAL A 38 0.81 -0.59 -13.28
C VAL A 38 -0.33 -1.58 -13.56
N GLY A 39 -1.00 -1.45 -14.70
CA GLY A 39 -2.06 -2.38 -15.09
C GLY A 39 -1.56 -3.81 -15.26
N GLU A 40 -2.52 -4.74 -15.37
CA GLU A 40 -2.22 -6.15 -15.54
C GLU A 40 -1.30 -6.42 -16.75
N GLY A 41 -0.28 -7.25 -16.56
CA GLY A 41 0.68 -7.63 -17.60
C GLY A 41 1.70 -6.55 -17.97
N LYS A 42 1.62 -5.33 -17.41
CA LYS A 42 2.63 -4.30 -17.64
C LYS A 42 3.98 -4.69 -17.03
N LEU A 43 5.06 -4.14 -17.59
CA LEU A 43 6.43 -4.48 -17.18
C LEU A 43 6.65 -4.16 -15.71
N LEU A 44 6.21 -2.98 -15.25
CA LEU A 44 6.38 -2.57 -13.85
C LEU A 44 5.55 -3.45 -12.90
N GLN A 45 4.31 -3.78 -13.26
CA GLN A 45 3.47 -4.69 -12.47
C GLN A 45 4.12 -6.07 -12.31
N ARG A 46 4.68 -6.63 -13.39
CA ARG A 46 5.37 -7.93 -13.36
C ARG A 46 6.65 -7.90 -12.54
N ALA A 47 7.42 -6.81 -12.64
CA ALA A 47 8.63 -6.64 -11.85
C ALA A 47 8.31 -6.58 -10.34
N ILE A 48 7.29 -5.81 -9.94
CA ILE A 48 6.84 -5.72 -8.54
C ILE A 48 6.32 -7.06 -8.03
N LYS A 49 5.60 -7.84 -8.85
CA LYS A 49 5.07 -9.16 -8.44
C LYS A 49 6.12 -10.26 -8.34
N ALA A 50 7.31 -10.06 -8.93
CA ALA A 50 8.37 -11.06 -8.97
C ALA A 50 9.42 -10.87 -7.87
N ASP A 51 9.40 -9.73 -7.17
CA ASP A 51 10.17 -9.43 -5.96
C ASP A 51 9.40 -9.90 -4.72
#